data_AF-A0A1U7YW98-F1
#
_entry.id   AF-A0A1U7YW98-F1
#
_cell.length_a   1.000
_cell.length_b   1.000
_cell.length_c   1.000
_cell.angle_alpha   90.00
_cell.angle_beta   90.00
_cell.angle_gamma   90.00
#
_symmetry.space_group_name_H-M   'P 1'
#
loop_
_entity.id
_entity.type
_entity.pdbx_description
1 polymer ?
#
loop_
_entity_poly.entity_id
_entity_poly.type
_entity_poly.pdbx_seq_one_letter_code
_entity_poly.pdbx_strand_id
1 'polypeptide(L)'
;MSTTSTSDSAATGSTPEDVLRPSTAVDPGDMSEPSGSDVTQSLAFSSGNPGILETRGVMILYRDDIFSSTSQLPVDRKPYLCVLAVPNHLKPQNFCQFCDSFIQHILEMRLVRNDGMGDQYSVLIRLDNQNSADDFYKHFNGRRFSSQEEEVCRVLFIVDVQYAALIEHAQFSSASSMEEPYCPVCLERLDQDMSGILTTICNHSFHCSCISKWTDSSCPVCRYCQQQPEKSNCSVCGTSENLWICVICGFVGCGRYKEGHAIRHWKETQHRYSVGLETQYFWDNDGDN
;
A
#
# COMPACT_ATOMS: atom_id res chain seq x y z
N MET A 1 -54.24 21.51 39.43
CA MET A 1 -54.45 22.35 38.23
C MET A 1 -54.30 21.38 37.06
N SER A 2 -55.36 20.65 36.71
CA SER A 2 -56.30 20.97 35.61
C SER A 2 -55.58 20.92 34.26
N THR A 3 -55.95 20.18 33.21
CA THR A 3 -57.06 19.26 32.87
C THR A 3 -56.69 18.68 31.48
N THR A 4 -57.11 17.45 31.20
CA THR A 4 -57.79 16.93 29.98
C THR A 4 -57.77 17.77 28.68
N SER A 5 -57.82 17.27 27.44
CA SER A 5 -58.22 15.98 26.85
C SER A 5 -58.26 16.09 25.30
N THR A 6 -58.11 14.93 24.64
CA THR A 6 -58.85 14.42 23.45
C THR A 6 -58.83 15.14 22.08
N SER A 7 -58.30 14.39 21.11
CA SER A 7 -58.81 14.09 19.76
C SER A 7 -60.29 14.35 19.45
N ASP A 8 -60.60 14.80 18.22
CA ASP A 8 -61.54 14.10 17.33
C ASP A 8 -61.51 14.58 15.86
N SER A 9 -62.07 13.72 15.00
CA SER A 9 -62.07 13.72 13.52
C SER A 9 -63.18 14.57 12.89
N ALA A 10 -63.04 14.93 11.59
CA ALA A 10 -64.01 14.69 10.49
C ALA A 10 -63.97 15.72 9.33
N ALA A 11 -63.69 15.18 8.13
CA ALA A 11 -64.43 15.28 6.86
C ALA A 11 -64.60 16.59 6.03
N THR A 12 -64.50 16.36 4.71
CA THR A 12 -65.22 16.93 3.54
C THR A 12 -64.58 17.97 2.58
N GLY A 13 -64.58 17.57 1.29
CA GLY A 13 -64.63 18.41 0.06
C GLY A 13 -63.28 18.52 -0.69
N SER A 14 -63.14 18.36 -2.01
CA SER A 14 -63.97 17.93 -3.15
C SER A 14 -63.04 17.90 -4.40
N THR A 15 -63.38 17.04 -5.36
CA THR A 15 -62.82 16.64 -6.69
C THR A 15 -62.61 17.79 -7.73
N PRO A 16 -62.18 17.60 -9.03
CA PRO A 16 -62.16 16.39 -9.90
C PRO A 16 -60.96 16.21 -10.90
N GLU A 17 -60.65 14.97 -11.35
CA GLU A 17 -60.78 14.37 -12.72
C GLU A 17 -59.78 14.90 -13.78
N ASP A 18 -59.01 14.12 -14.54
CA ASP A 18 -59.38 13.13 -15.59
C ASP A 18 -58.20 12.13 -15.83
N VAL A 19 -58.36 10.80 -15.86
CA VAL A 19 -58.74 9.93 -17.01
C VAL A 19 -57.62 9.84 -18.07
N LEU A 20 -56.88 8.73 -18.22
CA LEU A 20 -57.25 7.53 -19.00
C LEU A 20 -56.32 6.31 -18.73
N ARG A 21 -56.90 5.12 -18.99
CA ARG A 21 -56.44 3.76 -18.65
C ARG A 21 -55.96 3.00 -19.94
N PRO A 22 -55.73 1.66 -19.99
CA PRO A 22 -54.43 1.03 -20.27
C PRO A 22 -54.41 0.12 -21.54
N SER A 23 -53.33 -0.70 -21.67
CA SER A 23 -53.12 -1.93 -22.49
C SER A 23 -52.14 -1.70 -23.67
N THR A 24 -51.14 -2.53 -23.98
CA THR A 24 -51.05 -4.00 -24.04
C THR A 24 -49.57 -4.43 -24.06
N ALA A 25 -49.31 -5.67 -23.63
CA ALA A 25 -48.00 -6.31 -23.62
C ALA A 25 -47.48 -6.66 -25.02
N VAL A 26 -46.16 -6.51 -25.22
CA VAL A 26 -45.36 -7.38 -26.10
C VAL A 26 -43.93 -7.44 -25.55
N ASP A 27 -43.53 -8.62 -25.10
CA ASP A 27 -42.13 -9.01 -24.85
C ASP A 27 -41.46 -9.25 -26.23
N PRO A 28 -40.23 -8.79 -26.46
CA PRO A 28 -39.15 -9.78 -26.41
C PRO A 28 -37.80 -9.23 -25.92
N GLY A 29 -37.11 -10.03 -25.12
CA GLY A 29 -35.65 -10.13 -25.19
C GLY A 29 -34.95 -9.72 -23.91
N ASP A 30 -34.84 -10.69 -23.01
CA ASP A 30 -33.82 -10.71 -21.97
C ASP A 30 -32.42 -10.64 -22.62
N MET A 31 -31.88 -9.43 -22.65
CA MET A 31 -30.44 -9.18 -22.75
C MET A 31 -30.09 -8.38 -21.50
N SER A 32 -30.05 -9.08 -20.38
CA SER A 32 -29.42 -8.57 -19.17
C SER A 32 -27.92 -8.40 -19.46
N GLU A 33 -27.53 -7.21 -19.90
CA GLU A 33 -26.14 -6.78 -19.79
C GLU A 33 -25.75 -6.85 -18.31
N PRO A 34 -24.66 -7.54 -17.95
CA PRO A 34 -24.23 -7.58 -16.58
C PRO A 34 -23.83 -6.17 -16.18
N SER A 35 -24.49 -5.64 -15.16
CA SER A 35 -24.10 -4.38 -14.53
C SER A 35 -22.62 -4.50 -14.12
N GLY A 36 -21.75 -3.63 -14.65
CA GLY A 36 -20.29 -3.74 -14.58
C GLY A 36 -19.66 -3.73 -13.18
N SER A 37 -20.46 -3.74 -12.11
CA SER A 37 -20.02 -3.83 -10.72
C SER A 37 -19.65 -5.26 -10.27
N ASP A 38 -20.06 -6.31 -10.99
CA ASP A 38 -19.89 -7.69 -10.48
C ASP A 38 -18.52 -8.32 -10.77
N VAL A 39 -17.78 -7.79 -11.76
CA VAL A 39 -16.51 -8.38 -12.24
C VAL A 39 -15.28 -7.71 -11.63
N THR A 40 -15.45 -6.61 -10.92
CA THR A 40 -14.36 -5.79 -10.38
C THR A 40 -14.43 -5.63 -8.87
N GLN A 41 -13.29 -5.34 -8.25
CA GLN A 41 -13.16 -5.02 -6.83
C GLN A 41 -12.29 -3.78 -6.65
N SER A 42 -12.57 -2.99 -5.62
CA SER A 42 -11.77 -1.82 -5.26
C SER A 42 -10.92 -2.09 -4.02
N LEU A 43 -9.70 -1.58 -4.01
CA LEU A 43 -8.79 -1.66 -2.87
C LEU A 43 -8.15 -0.30 -2.63
N ALA A 44 -8.31 0.23 -1.42
CA ALA A 44 -7.65 1.46 -1.00
C ALA A 44 -6.17 1.19 -0.70
N PHE A 45 -5.31 2.13 -1.08
CA PHE A 45 -3.88 2.04 -0.84
C PHE A 45 -3.28 3.38 -0.44
N SER A 46 -2.13 3.32 0.20
CA SER A 46 -1.28 4.47 0.48
C SER A 46 0.18 4.23 0.10
N SER A 47 0.87 5.31 -0.26
CA SER A 47 2.32 5.35 -0.40
C SER A 47 2.83 6.66 0.20
N GLY A 48 4.10 6.72 0.54
CA GLY A 48 4.77 7.82 1.20
C GLY A 48 5.14 7.49 2.65
N ASN A 49 5.87 8.42 3.26
CA ASN A 49 6.17 8.38 4.68
C ASN A 49 4.99 9.01 5.44
N PRO A 50 4.24 8.26 6.26
CA PRO A 50 3.07 8.79 6.98
C PRO A 50 3.39 10.02 7.85
N GLY A 51 4.64 10.17 8.31
CA GLY A 51 5.08 11.31 9.12
C GLY A 51 5.48 12.56 8.33
N ILE A 52 5.51 12.51 6.99
CA ILE A 52 5.95 13.63 6.13
C ILE A 52 4.92 13.93 5.05
N LEU A 53 4.67 12.96 4.17
CA LEU A 53 3.76 13.08 3.05
C LEU A 53 3.27 11.69 2.68
N GLU A 54 1.94 11.52 2.65
CA GLU A 54 1.28 10.29 2.28
C GLU A 54 0.34 10.55 1.10
N THR A 55 0.58 9.85 0.00
CA THR A 55 -0.32 9.76 -1.14
C THR A 55 -1.29 8.61 -0.91
N ARG A 56 -2.59 8.85 -1.10
CA ARG A 56 -3.61 7.81 -1.02
C ARG A 56 -4.30 7.62 -2.36
N GLY A 57 -4.86 6.45 -2.58
CA GLY A 57 -5.61 6.16 -3.79
C GLY A 57 -6.47 4.91 -3.64
N VAL A 58 -7.21 4.62 -4.71
CA VAL A 58 -8.03 3.43 -4.85
C VAL A 58 -7.64 2.76 -6.16
N MET A 59 -7.26 1.49 -6.10
CA MET A 59 -7.05 0.66 -7.28
C MET A 59 -8.32 -0.16 -7.57
N ILE A 60 -8.69 -0.25 -8.84
CA ILE A 60 -9.81 -1.06 -9.31
C ILE A 60 -9.21 -2.26 -10.04
N LEU A 61 -9.50 -3.45 -9.53
CA LEU A 61 -8.92 -4.73 -9.98
C LEU A 61 -10.01 -5.62 -10.54
N TYR A 62 -9.65 -6.47 -11.51
CA TYR A 62 -10.51 -7.60 -11.88
C TYR A 62 -10.57 -8.60 -10.72
N ARG A 63 -11.76 -9.17 -10.48
CA ARG A 63 -11.98 -10.18 -9.45
C ARG A 63 -11.40 -11.53 -9.86
N ASP A 64 -10.76 -12.20 -8.90
CA ASP A 64 -10.00 -13.43 -9.13
C ASP A 64 -10.89 -14.70 -9.22
N ASP A 65 -11.99 -14.73 -8.46
CA ASP A 65 -12.92 -15.86 -8.33
C ASP A 65 -13.62 -16.21 -9.65
N ILE A 66 -13.87 -15.20 -10.48
CA ILE A 66 -14.51 -15.36 -11.80
C ILE A 66 -13.56 -16.00 -12.82
N PHE A 67 -12.26 -15.66 -12.78
CA PHE A 67 -11.29 -16.08 -13.80
C PHE A 67 -10.49 -17.31 -13.40
N SER A 68 -10.29 -17.54 -12.10
CA SER A 68 -9.66 -18.76 -11.57
C SER A 68 -10.47 -20.03 -11.91
N SER A 69 -11.79 -19.92 -12.01
CA SER A 69 -12.68 -21.04 -12.34
C SER A 69 -12.76 -21.36 -13.84
N THR A 70 -12.48 -20.38 -14.71
CA THR A 70 -12.65 -20.50 -16.17
C THR A 70 -11.33 -20.60 -16.94
N SER A 71 -10.17 -20.37 -16.29
CA SER A 71 -8.86 -20.26 -16.94
C SER A 71 -8.80 -19.21 -18.06
N GLN A 72 -9.81 -18.34 -18.15
CA GLN A 72 -9.91 -17.28 -19.14
C GLN A 72 -9.40 -15.97 -18.54
N LEU A 73 -8.64 -15.21 -19.33
CA LEU A 73 -8.17 -13.88 -18.94
C LEU A 73 -9.24 -12.83 -19.28
N PRO A 74 -9.35 -11.71 -18.53
CA PRO A 74 -10.35 -10.67 -18.82
C PRO A 74 -10.18 -10.07 -20.22
N VAL A 75 -11.26 -9.91 -20.99
CA VAL A 75 -11.21 -9.59 -22.44
C VAL A 75 -10.57 -8.21 -22.73
N ASP A 76 -10.79 -7.21 -21.87
CA ASP A 76 -10.29 -5.83 -22.02
C ASP A 76 -9.22 -5.44 -21.00
N ARG A 77 -8.47 -6.42 -20.52
CA ARG A 77 -7.33 -6.18 -19.63
C ARG A 77 -6.25 -5.34 -20.33
N LYS A 78 -5.55 -4.54 -19.52
CA LYS A 78 -4.41 -3.72 -19.93
C LYS A 78 -3.11 -4.35 -19.40
N PRO A 79 -1.92 -3.93 -19.87
CA PRO A 79 -0.63 -4.46 -19.38
C PRO A 79 -0.25 -3.89 -18.00
N TYR A 80 -1.22 -3.86 -17.09
CA TYR A 80 -1.11 -3.38 -15.72
C TYR A 80 -1.56 -4.49 -14.79
N LEU A 81 -0.68 -4.90 -13.89
CA LEU A 81 -0.88 -5.97 -12.93
C LEU A 81 -0.69 -5.46 -11.51
N CYS A 82 -1.38 -6.07 -10.56
CA CYS A 82 -1.17 -5.88 -9.14
C CYS A 82 -0.82 -7.23 -8.52
N VAL A 83 0.35 -7.33 -7.91
CA VAL A 83 0.68 -8.43 -7.01
C VAL A 83 0.20 -8.04 -5.61
N LEU A 84 -0.81 -8.75 -5.13
CA LEU A 84 -1.43 -8.50 -3.83
C LEU A 84 -0.68 -9.24 -2.71
N ALA A 85 -0.77 -8.67 -1.50
CA ALA A 85 -0.42 -9.35 -0.25
C ALA A 85 1.02 -9.90 -0.24
N VAL A 86 1.97 -9.16 -0.82
CA VAL A 86 3.39 -9.50 -0.74
C VAL A 86 3.84 -9.36 0.71
N PRO A 87 4.42 -10.40 1.34
CA PRO A 87 4.85 -10.33 2.73
C PRO A 87 5.95 -9.30 2.96
N ASN A 88 5.92 -8.55 4.07
CA ASN A 88 6.93 -7.52 4.35
C ASN A 88 8.36 -8.06 4.58
N HIS A 89 8.51 -9.33 4.94
CA HIS A 89 9.84 -9.96 5.01
C HIS A 89 10.45 -10.16 3.62
N LEU A 90 9.62 -10.29 2.57
CA LEU A 90 10.07 -10.27 1.20
C LEU A 90 10.41 -8.82 0.81
N LYS A 91 11.67 -8.47 0.95
CA LYS A 91 12.16 -7.11 0.68
C LYS A 91 12.00 -6.75 -0.82
N PRO A 92 11.92 -5.45 -1.17
CA PRO A 92 11.79 -5.03 -2.56
C PRO A 92 12.89 -5.59 -3.49
N GLN A 93 14.11 -5.74 -2.97
CA GLN A 93 15.23 -6.36 -3.69
C GLN A 93 14.94 -7.81 -4.09
N ASN A 94 14.43 -8.59 -3.14
CA ASN A 94 14.10 -9.99 -3.34
C ASN A 94 12.90 -10.13 -4.29
N PHE A 95 11.96 -9.19 -4.24
CA PHE A 95 10.84 -9.15 -5.18
C PHE A 95 11.30 -8.82 -6.61
N CYS A 96 12.26 -7.91 -6.80
CA CYS A 96 12.89 -7.69 -8.11
C CYS A 96 13.52 -8.99 -8.62
N GLN A 97 14.30 -9.68 -7.78
CA GLN A 97 14.93 -10.96 -8.12
C GLN A 97 13.92 -12.05 -8.48
N PHE A 98 12.82 -12.13 -7.73
CA PHE A 98 11.72 -13.03 -8.04
C PHE A 98 11.14 -12.78 -9.44
N CYS A 99 11.04 -11.51 -9.83
CA CYS A 99 10.57 -11.08 -11.15
C CYS A 99 11.66 -11.07 -12.25
N ASP A 100 12.90 -11.51 -11.98
CA ASP A 100 14.04 -11.32 -12.90
C ASP A 100 13.79 -11.86 -14.31
N SER A 101 13.05 -12.96 -14.45
CA SER A 101 12.73 -13.57 -15.75
C SER A 101 11.88 -12.68 -16.67
N PHE A 102 11.23 -11.66 -16.11
CA PHE A 102 10.40 -10.70 -16.85
C PHE A 102 10.91 -9.26 -16.73
N ILE A 103 12.06 -9.03 -16.09
CA ILE A 103 12.50 -7.68 -15.72
C ILE A 103 12.65 -6.73 -16.92
N GLN A 104 13.08 -7.28 -18.08
CA GLN A 104 13.21 -6.55 -19.34
C GLN A 104 11.87 -6.09 -19.95
N HIS A 105 10.75 -6.69 -19.52
CA HIS A 105 9.40 -6.34 -19.95
C HIS A 105 8.68 -5.46 -18.93
N ILE A 106 9.26 -5.26 -17.75
CA ILE A 106 8.70 -4.42 -16.70
C ILE A 106 9.15 -2.98 -16.94
N LEU A 107 8.21 -2.07 -17.19
CA LEU A 107 8.50 -0.65 -17.35
C LEU A 107 8.51 0.07 -15.99
N GLU A 108 7.57 -0.27 -15.11
CA GLU A 108 7.43 0.35 -13.79
C GLU A 108 6.92 -0.66 -12.78
N MET A 109 7.49 -0.63 -11.58
CA MET A 109 6.97 -1.24 -10.37
C MET A 109 6.74 -0.16 -9.31
N ARG A 110 5.61 -0.18 -8.62
CA ARG A 110 5.29 0.74 -7.54
C ARG A 110 4.78 -0.02 -6.33
N LEU A 111 5.46 0.17 -5.19
CA LEU A 111 5.08 -0.46 -3.94
C LEU A 111 4.09 0.43 -3.19
N VAL A 112 3.01 -0.17 -2.72
CA VAL A 112 1.96 0.51 -1.95
C VAL A 112 1.54 -0.32 -0.74
N ARG A 113 1.07 0.34 0.31
CA ARG A 113 0.44 -0.31 1.46
C ARG A 113 -1.06 -0.40 1.19
N ASN A 114 -1.68 -1.54 1.45
CA ASN A 114 -3.14 -1.62 1.39
C ASN A 114 -3.72 -1.24 2.76
N ASP A 115 -4.81 -0.48 2.76
CA ASP A 115 -5.48 -0.11 3.99
C ASP A 115 -6.03 -1.37 4.70
N GLY A 116 -5.77 -1.50 5.99
CA GLY A 116 -6.25 -2.61 6.82
C GLY A 116 -5.47 -3.92 6.71
N MET A 117 -4.51 -4.04 5.80
CA MET A 117 -3.61 -5.20 5.71
C MET A 117 -2.32 -4.93 6.48
N GLY A 118 -2.28 -5.34 7.74
CA GLY A 118 -1.07 -5.29 8.55
C GLY A 118 0.00 -6.23 8.00
N ASP A 119 1.22 -5.74 7.94
CA ASP A 119 2.44 -6.49 7.60
C ASP A 119 2.60 -7.02 6.15
N GLN A 120 1.85 -6.46 5.19
CA GLN A 120 1.96 -6.80 3.77
C GLN A 120 1.94 -5.54 2.91
N TYR A 121 2.41 -5.67 1.67
CA TYR A 121 2.35 -4.62 0.66
C TYR A 121 1.84 -5.17 -0.68
N SER A 122 1.43 -4.28 -1.57
CA SER A 122 1.13 -4.62 -2.96
C SER A 122 2.15 -4.01 -3.89
N VAL A 123 2.32 -4.65 -5.06
CA VAL A 123 3.17 -4.14 -6.13
C VAL A 123 2.33 -3.94 -7.38
N LEU A 124 2.20 -2.68 -7.81
CA LEU A 124 1.63 -2.33 -9.11
C LEU A 124 2.74 -2.45 -10.14
N ILE A 125 2.50 -3.17 -11.22
CA ILE A 125 3.46 -3.46 -12.28
C ILE A 125 2.86 -3.02 -13.61
N ARG A 126 3.58 -2.17 -14.35
CA ARG A 126 3.29 -1.85 -15.76
C ARG A 126 4.28 -2.58 -16.64
N LEU A 127 3.77 -3.40 -17.57
CA LEU A 127 4.59 -4.08 -18.57
C LEU A 127 4.56 -3.35 -19.93
N ASP A 128 5.51 -3.69 -20.78
CA ASP A 128 5.70 -3.13 -22.11
C ASP A 128 4.53 -3.41 -23.06
N ASN A 129 3.92 -4.59 -22.98
CA ASN A 129 2.81 -5.02 -23.83
C ASN A 129 1.90 -6.06 -23.15
N GLN A 130 0.73 -6.31 -23.75
CA GLN A 130 -0.28 -7.20 -23.18
C GLN A 130 0.17 -8.66 -23.12
N ASN A 131 0.94 -9.14 -24.11
CA ASN A 131 1.40 -10.53 -24.12
C ASN A 131 2.36 -10.79 -22.95
N SER A 132 3.30 -9.86 -22.70
CA SER A 132 4.19 -9.93 -21.54
C SER A 132 3.41 -9.96 -20.23
N ALA A 133 2.34 -9.17 -20.11
CA ALA A 133 1.51 -9.15 -18.90
C ALA A 133 0.74 -10.47 -18.70
N ASP A 134 0.23 -11.06 -19.77
CA ASP A 134 -0.44 -12.36 -19.72
C ASP A 134 0.51 -13.48 -19.34
N ASP A 135 1.72 -13.45 -19.90
CA ASP A 135 2.75 -14.45 -19.62
C ASP A 135 3.29 -14.29 -18.20
N PHE A 136 3.44 -13.06 -17.71
CA PHE A 136 3.74 -12.78 -16.31
C PHE A 136 2.67 -13.35 -15.38
N TYR A 137 1.38 -13.07 -15.67
CA TYR A 137 0.26 -13.59 -14.88
C TYR A 137 0.27 -15.12 -14.86
N LYS A 138 0.35 -15.78 -16.01
CA LYS A 138 0.39 -17.26 -16.10
C LYS A 138 1.62 -17.84 -15.42
N HIS A 139 2.74 -17.13 -15.46
CA HIS A 139 3.98 -17.60 -14.86
C HIS A 139 3.97 -17.48 -13.34
N PHE A 140 3.52 -16.36 -12.78
CA PHE A 140 3.67 -16.09 -11.34
C PHE A 140 2.40 -16.30 -10.52
N ASN A 141 1.20 -16.19 -11.08
CA ASN A 141 -0.02 -16.33 -10.30
C ASN A 141 -0.13 -17.75 -9.71
N GLY A 142 -0.33 -17.83 -8.39
CA GLY A 142 -0.39 -19.07 -7.63
C GLY A 142 0.97 -19.72 -7.32
N ARG A 143 2.09 -19.14 -7.75
CA ARG A 143 3.44 -19.64 -7.40
C ARG A 143 3.92 -19.08 -6.07
N ARG A 144 4.63 -19.89 -5.30
CA ARG A 144 5.29 -19.42 -4.07
C ARG A 144 6.45 -18.48 -4.39
N PHE A 145 6.68 -17.51 -3.51
CA PHE A 145 7.83 -16.59 -3.63
C PHE A 145 9.18 -17.29 -3.40
N SER A 146 9.19 -18.32 -2.55
CA SER A 146 10.33 -19.23 -2.39
C SER A 146 9.84 -20.63 -1.99
N SER A 147 10.75 -21.61 -1.94
CA SER A 147 10.42 -22.95 -1.45
C SER A 147 10.10 -23.01 0.05
N GLN A 148 10.49 -21.97 0.80
CA GLN A 148 10.29 -21.85 2.25
C GLN A 148 9.01 -21.11 2.63
N GLU A 149 8.43 -20.34 1.69
CA GLU A 149 7.18 -19.59 1.94
C GLU A 149 5.96 -20.48 1.76
N GLU A 150 4.94 -20.29 2.59
CA GLU A 150 3.62 -20.90 2.39
C GLU A 150 2.73 -20.04 1.48
N GLU A 151 2.95 -18.73 1.51
CA GLU A 151 2.26 -17.73 0.72
C GLU A 151 2.56 -17.85 -0.77
N VAL A 152 1.53 -17.61 -1.58
CA VAL A 152 1.61 -17.61 -3.03
C VAL A 152 1.46 -16.20 -3.58
N CYS A 153 2.17 -15.95 -4.68
CA CYS A 153 2.06 -14.75 -5.48
C CYS A 153 0.65 -14.69 -6.10
N ARG A 154 -0.14 -13.71 -5.68
CA ARG A 154 -1.48 -13.48 -6.21
C ARG A 154 -1.46 -12.27 -7.14
N VAL A 155 -1.63 -12.52 -8.43
CA VAL A 155 -1.55 -11.49 -9.47
C VAL A 155 -2.97 -11.19 -9.96
N LEU A 156 -3.33 -9.91 -10.07
CA LEU A 156 -4.60 -9.48 -10.66
C LEU A 156 -4.35 -8.41 -11.73
N PHE A 157 -5.21 -8.35 -12.75
CA PHE A 157 -5.19 -7.25 -13.71
C PHE A 157 -5.81 -5.99 -13.10
N ILE A 158 -5.18 -4.85 -13.38
CA ILE A 158 -5.65 -3.53 -12.98
C ILE A 158 -6.55 -2.96 -14.08
N VAL A 159 -7.75 -2.52 -13.70
CA VAL A 159 -8.68 -1.78 -14.56
C VAL A 159 -8.28 -0.30 -14.61
N ASP A 160 -8.10 0.27 -13.41
CA ASP A 160 -7.83 1.68 -13.20
C ASP A 160 -7.16 1.94 -11.83
N VAL A 161 -6.46 3.06 -11.70
CA VAL A 161 -5.84 3.54 -10.45
C VAL A 161 -6.18 5.01 -10.26
N GLN A 162 -6.91 5.32 -9.20
CA GLN A 162 -7.38 6.65 -8.89
C GLN A 162 -6.64 7.18 -7.67
N TYR A 163 -5.89 8.25 -7.83
CA TYR A 163 -5.21 8.91 -6.72
C TYR A 163 -6.13 9.94 -6.08
N ALA A 164 -6.18 9.98 -4.76
CA ALA A 164 -6.85 11.05 -4.04
C ALA A 164 -6.09 12.35 -4.35
N ALA A 165 -6.77 13.32 -4.95
CA ALA A 165 -6.19 14.61 -5.27
C ALA A 165 -5.83 15.33 -3.97
N LEU A 166 -4.58 15.18 -3.53
CA LEU A 166 -3.97 16.17 -2.66
C LEU A 166 -3.73 17.40 -3.52
N ILE A 167 -4.20 18.54 -3.02
CA ILE A 167 -4.00 19.88 -3.56
C ILE A 167 -2.57 19.99 -4.12
N GLU A 168 -2.51 20.21 -5.42
CA GLU A 168 -1.38 20.54 -6.30
C GLU A 168 0.04 20.18 -5.82
N HIS A 169 0.72 19.37 -6.64
CA HIS A 169 2.16 19.05 -6.67
C HIS A 169 2.58 17.68 -6.11
N ALA A 170 2.10 16.59 -6.73
CA ALA A 170 2.90 15.35 -6.83
C ALA A 170 2.44 14.49 -8.03
N GLN A 171 3.02 14.80 -9.20
CA GLN A 171 3.38 13.86 -10.27
C GLN A 171 2.25 13.12 -11.02
N PHE A 172 1.46 13.91 -11.75
CA PHE A 172 1.34 13.77 -13.20
C PHE A 172 1.49 15.17 -13.81
N SER A 173 2.67 15.77 -13.68
CA SER A 173 2.94 17.08 -14.27
C SER A 173 3.35 16.90 -15.72
N SER A 174 2.42 17.26 -16.61
CA SER A 174 2.72 17.77 -17.94
C SER A 174 3.84 18.82 -17.85
N ALA A 175 4.94 18.56 -18.54
CA ALA A 175 6.01 19.47 -18.95
C ALA A 175 6.04 20.87 -18.32
N SER A 176 6.93 21.07 -17.33
CA SER A 176 7.72 22.31 -17.24
C SER A 176 9.00 22.05 -16.44
N SER A 177 10.15 22.26 -17.13
CA SER A 177 11.52 21.83 -16.82
C SER A 177 11.81 20.32 -17.00
N MET A 178 12.34 19.96 -18.18
CA MET A 178 12.75 18.61 -18.58
C MET A 178 14.04 18.17 -17.86
N GLU A 179 13.96 17.85 -16.57
CA GLU A 179 15.01 17.05 -15.95
C GLU A 179 14.43 15.66 -15.64
N GLU A 180 14.75 14.73 -16.54
CA GLU A 180 14.42 13.31 -16.38
C GLU A 180 15.01 12.81 -15.05
N PRO A 181 14.24 12.14 -14.18
CA PRO A 181 14.76 11.73 -12.88
C PRO A 181 15.91 10.73 -13.04
N TYR A 182 16.98 10.94 -12.29
CA TYR A 182 18.16 10.08 -12.27
C TYR A 182 18.07 9.03 -11.16
N CYS A 183 18.63 7.86 -11.40
CA CYS A 183 18.76 6.83 -10.38
C CYS A 183 19.79 7.28 -9.33
N PRO A 184 19.44 7.43 -8.04
CA PRO A 184 20.40 7.85 -7.01
C PRO A 184 21.53 6.84 -6.73
N VAL A 185 21.41 5.61 -7.25
CA VAL A 185 22.38 4.53 -7.03
C VAL A 185 23.47 4.52 -8.10
N CYS A 186 23.11 4.58 -9.39
CA CYS A 186 24.08 4.60 -10.50
C CYS A 186 24.33 5.98 -11.11
N LEU A 187 23.52 6.99 -10.77
CA LEU A 187 23.56 8.35 -11.30
C LEU A 187 23.26 8.46 -12.82
N GLU A 188 22.68 7.43 -13.42
CA GLU A 188 22.19 7.43 -14.80
C GLU A 188 20.69 7.79 -14.85
N ARG A 189 20.17 8.14 -16.03
CA ARG A 189 18.74 8.47 -16.17
C ARG A 189 17.88 7.22 -15.99
N LEU A 190 16.74 7.36 -15.30
CA LEU A 190 15.85 6.24 -15.00
C LEU A 190 15.22 5.58 -16.23
N ASP A 191 15.13 6.30 -17.35
CA ASP A 191 14.52 5.82 -18.60
C ASP A 191 15.50 5.10 -19.54
N GLN A 192 16.81 5.14 -19.24
CA GLN A 192 17.84 4.59 -20.11
C GLN A 192 18.08 3.09 -19.93
N ASP A 193 17.73 2.53 -18.76
CA ASP A 193 17.92 1.10 -18.47
C ASP A 193 16.69 0.28 -18.88
N MET A 194 16.93 -0.93 -19.39
CA MET A 194 15.90 -1.91 -19.74
C MET A 194 15.37 -2.67 -18.51
N SER A 195 15.98 -2.51 -17.34
CA SER A 195 15.60 -3.24 -16.12
C SER A 195 14.34 -2.73 -15.41
N GLY A 196 13.66 -1.73 -15.96
CA GLY A 196 12.47 -1.14 -15.35
C GLY A 196 12.76 -0.29 -14.12
N ILE A 197 11.76 0.48 -13.72
CA ILE A 197 11.87 1.45 -12.61
C ILE A 197 11.09 0.93 -11.40
N LEU A 198 11.75 0.75 -10.25
CA LEU A 198 11.11 0.45 -8.97
C LEU A 198 10.91 1.74 -8.16
N THR A 199 9.66 2.08 -7.89
CA THR A 199 9.27 3.13 -6.93
C THR A 199 8.91 2.49 -5.60
N THR A 200 9.72 2.78 -4.58
CA THR A 200 9.55 2.31 -3.20
C THR A 200 8.33 2.93 -2.52
N ILE A 201 7.90 2.37 -1.39
CA ILE A 201 6.78 2.92 -0.63
C ILE A 201 7.01 4.38 -0.22
N CYS A 202 8.24 4.80 0.08
CA CYS A 202 8.52 6.21 0.38
C CYS A 202 8.57 7.13 -0.87
N ASN A 203 8.09 6.68 -2.03
CA ASN A 203 8.04 7.39 -3.30
C ASN A 203 9.43 7.78 -3.88
N HIS A 204 10.47 6.99 -3.60
CA HIS A 204 11.77 7.11 -4.28
C HIS A 204 11.93 6.02 -5.33
N SER A 205 12.46 6.40 -6.49
CA SER A 205 12.56 5.55 -7.67
C SER A 205 14.01 5.18 -8.01
N PHE A 206 14.21 3.94 -8.43
CA PHE A 206 15.51 3.33 -8.76
C PHE A 206 15.37 2.40 -9.95
N HIS A 207 16.45 2.10 -10.68
CA HIS A 207 16.45 0.94 -11.57
C HIS A 207 16.28 -0.35 -10.76
N CYS A 208 15.54 -1.32 -11.28
CA CYS A 208 15.41 -2.61 -10.60
C CYS A 208 16.76 -3.33 -10.51
N SER A 209 17.63 -3.16 -11.51
CA SER A 209 19.01 -3.67 -11.52
C SER A 209 19.90 -3.07 -10.42
N CYS A 210 19.63 -1.83 -10.02
CA CYS A 210 20.37 -1.13 -8.96
C CYS A 210 19.87 -1.53 -7.57
N ILE A 211 18.56 -1.51 -7.36
CA ILE A 211 17.97 -1.82 -6.05
C ILE A 211 18.13 -3.30 -5.70
N SER A 212 18.06 -4.22 -6.67
CA SER A 212 18.28 -5.67 -6.44
C SER A 212 19.68 -6.00 -5.87
N LYS A 213 20.66 -5.11 -6.06
CA LYS A 213 22.03 -5.23 -5.52
C LYS A 213 22.21 -4.49 -4.20
N TRP A 214 21.21 -3.74 -3.75
CA TRP A 214 21.27 -2.96 -2.52
C TRP A 214 21.14 -3.86 -1.30
N THR A 215 22.14 -3.83 -0.41
CA THR A 215 22.24 -4.78 0.71
C THR A 215 21.41 -4.41 1.94
N ASP A 216 20.98 -3.15 2.04
CA ASP A 216 20.21 -2.64 3.18
C ASP A 216 18.70 -2.69 2.88
N SER A 217 17.88 -2.98 3.90
CA SER A 217 16.41 -2.90 3.79
C SER A 217 15.88 -1.47 3.73
N SER A 218 16.72 -0.49 4.04
CA SER A 218 16.34 0.93 4.01
C SER A 218 16.42 1.53 2.61
N CYS A 219 15.55 2.50 2.33
CA CYS A 219 15.62 3.31 1.12
C CYS A 219 16.98 4.03 1.02
N PRO A 220 17.71 3.93 -0.12
CA PRO A 220 18.99 4.63 -0.33
C PRO A 220 18.92 6.15 -0.14
N VAL A 221 17.75 6.75 -0.37
CA VAL A 221 17.56 8.22 -0.32
C VAL A 221 17.18 8.69 1.07
N CYS A 222 16.06 8.18 1.62
CA CYS A 222 15.51 8.68 2.89
C CYS A 222 15.67 7.75 4.08
N ARG A 223 16.33 6.59 3.91
CA ARG A 223 16.50 5.56 4.94
C ARG A 223 15.21 5.02 5.53
N TYR A 224 14.06 5.33 4.94
CA TYR A 224 12.79 4.74 5.31
C TYR A 224 12.87 3.22 5.13
N CYS A 225 12.61 2.48 6.20
CA CYS A 225 12.51 1.02 6.19
C CYS A 225 11.03 0.65 6.18
N GLN A 226 10.62 -0.14 5.19
CA GLN A 226 9.23 -0.60 5.06
C GLN A 226 8.86 -1.59 6.17
N GLN A 227 9.80 -2.47 6.55
CA GLN A 227 9.59 -3.39 7.65
C GLN A 227 9.36 -2.56 8.90
N GLN A 228 8.20 -2.74 9.53
CA GLN A 228 8.03 -2.21 10.88
C GLN A 228 9.19 -2.79 11.69
N PRO A 229 10.00 -1.96 12.36
CA PRO A 229 10.96 -2.51 13.30
C PRO A 229 10.16 -3.40 14.23
N GLU A 230 10.60 -4.65 14.42
CA GLU A 230 10.04 -5.52 15.45
C GLU A 230 9.85 -4.66 16.69
N LYS A 231 8.66 -4.74 17.31
CA LYS A 231 8.35 -3.94 18.51
C LYS A 231 9.55 -4.09 19.43
N SER A 232 10.30 -3.01 19.59
CA SER A 232 11.50 -3.05 20.39
C SER A 232 11.06 -3.44 21.78
N ASN A 233 11.85 -4.27 22.45
CA ASN A 233 11.59 -4.68 23.81
C ASN A 233 12.77 -4.26 24.67
N CYS A 234 12.52 -3.99 25.95
CA CYS A 234 13.59 -3.77 26.90
C CYS A 234 14.50 -5.00 26.94
N SER A 235 15.81 -4.80 26.76
CA SER A 235 16.83 -5.86 26.72
C SER A 235 16.98 -6.64 28.03
N VAL A 236 16.31 -6.20 29.11
CA VAL A 236 16.39 -6.81 30.45
C VAL A 236 15.07 -7.46 30.86
N CYS A 237 13.96 -6.72 30.82
CA CYS A 237 12.65 -7.23 31.28
C CYS A 237 11.66 -7.55 30.17
N GLY A 238 12.00 -7.29 28.91
CA GLY A 238 11.15 -7.64 27.76
C GLY A 238 9.90 -6.77 27.58
N THR A 239 9.66 -5.76 28.40
CA THR A 239 8.52 -4.84 28.20
C THR A 239 8.63 -4.12 26.86
N SER A 240 7.50 -3.90 26.18
CA SER A 240 7.39 -3.17 24.92
C SER A 240 6.97 -1.70 25.11
N GLU A 241 6.89 -1.21 26.35
CA GLU A 241 6.33 0.11 26.69
C GLU A 241 7.40 1.05 27.25
N ASN A 242 7.26 2.35 26.95
CA ASN A 242 8.12 3.42 27.47
C ASN A 242 9.62 3.11 27.29
N LEU A 243 10.00 2.84 26.04
CA LEU A 243 11.34 2.39 25.70
C LEU A 243 12.26 3.54 25.29
N TRP A 244 13.52 3.39 25.69
CA TRP A 244 14.58 4.35 25.45
C TRP A 244 15.78 3.62 24.86
N ILE A 245 16.29 4.12 23.74
CA ILE A 245 17.51 3.62 23.10
C ILE A 245 18.69 4.51 23.45
N CYS A 246 19.79 3.91 23.87
CA CYS A 246 21.06 4.58 24.08
C CYS A 246 21.69 4.89 22.72
N VAL A 247 21.90 6.17 22.40
CA VAL A 247 22.45 6.58 21.10
C VAL A 247 23.94 6.28 20.94
N ILE A 248 24.63 5.95 22.04
CA ILE A 248 26.06 5.65 22.04
C ILE A 248 26.32 4.18 21.67
N CYS A 249 25.48 3.26 22.13
CA CYS A 249 25.73 1.82 21.96
C CYS A 249 24.52 0.99 21.50
N GLY A 250 23.36 1.62 21.27
CA GLY A 250 22.15 0.94 20.81
C GLY A 250 21.39 0.14 21.87
N PHE A 251 21.79 0.17 23.15
CA PHE A 251 21.06 -0.54 24.21
C PHE A 251 19.63 -0.01 24.35
N VAL A 252 18.64 -0.91 24.36
CA VAL A 252 17.22 -0.57 24.57
C VAL A 252 16.78 -0.95 25.98
N GLY A 253 16.36 0.05 26.77
CA GLY A 253 15.88 -0.12 28.14
C GLY A 253 14.52 0.54 28.38
N CYS A 254 13.75 0.03 29.33
CA CYS A 254 12.52 0.69 29.77
C CYS A 254 12.84 1.94 30.62
N GLY A 255 11.98 2.95 30.53
CA GLY A 255 12.18 4.24 31.18
C GLY A 255 11.90 4.24 32.68
N ARG A 256 12.04 5.42 33.27
CA ARG A 256 11.96 5.68 34.72
C ARG A 256 10.61 5.29 35.33
N TYR A 257 9.53 5.41 34.56
CA TYR A 257 8.16 5.09 35.00
C TYR A 257 7.81 3.60 34.87
N LYS A 258 8.77 2.78 34.40
CA LYS A 258 8.71 1.31 34.44
C LYS A 258 9.76 0.82 35.45
N GLU A 259 10.68 -0.05 35.04
CA GLU A 259 11.74 -0.58 35.92
C GLU A 259 13.08 0.18 35.81
N GLY A 260 13.14 1.22 34.98
CA GLY A 260 14.32 2.09 34.88
C GLY A 260 15.58 1.40 34.35
N HIS A 261 15.46 0.47 33.40
CA HIS A 261 16.62 -0.19 32.80
C HIS A 261 17.49 0.75 31.97
N ALA A 262 16.90 1.77 31.32
CA ALA A 262 17.68 2.75 30.58
C ALA A 262 18.56 3.63 31.49
N ILE A 263 18.03 4.07 32.65
CA ILE A 263 18.80 4.87 33.61
C ILE A 263 19.87 4.03 34.32
N ARG A 264 19.59 2.74 34.59
CA ARG A 264 20.59 1.81 35.16
C ARG A 264 21.76 1.61 34.20
N HIS A 265 21.46 1.37 32.92
CA HIS A 265 22.47 1.26 31.87
C HIS A 265 23.37 2.50 31.81
N TRP A 266 22.80 3.71 31.86
CA TRP A 266 23.61 4.94 31.93
C TRP A 266 24.52 4.95 33.17
N LYS A 267 24.00 4.63 34.36
CA LYS A 267 24.81 4.63 35.59
C LYS A 267 26.00 3.68 35.51
N GLU A 268 25.83 2.54 34.85
CA GLU A 268 26.85 1.49 34.71
C GLU A 268 27.86 1.80 33.60
N THR A 269 27.42 2.36 32.47
CA THR A 269 28.26 2.53 31.27
C THR A 269 28.73 3.97 31.05
N GLN A 270 28.13 4.93 31.77
CA GLN A 270 28.28 6.36 31.53
C GLN A 270 27.83 6.79 30.12
N HIS A 271 26.97 6.01 29.47
CA HIS A 271 26.37 6.39 28.21
C HIS A 271 25.28 7.44 28.44
N ARG A 272 25.68 8.69 28.23
CA ARG A 272 25.00 9.91 28.64
C ARG A 272 23.60 10.10 28.02
N TYR A 273 23.43 9.76 26.75
CA TYR A 273 22.30 10.17 25.94
C TYR A 273 21.39 9.01 25.55
N SER A 274 20.08 9.26 25.56
CA SER A 274 19.06 8.29 25.13
C SER A 274 17.89 8.96 24.42
N VAL A 275 17.23 8.25 23.51
CA VAL A 275 16.05 8.73 22.78
C VAL A 275 14.85 7.82 23.08
N GLY A 276 13.69 8.42 23.36
CA GLY A 276 12.43 7.69 23.53
C GLY A 276 11.92 7.16 22.20
N LEU A 277 11.67 5.85 22.10
CA LEU A 277 11.31 5.21 20.81
C LEU A 277 9.94 5.65 20.29
N GLU A 278 8.97 5.87 21.17
CA GLU A 278 7.62 6.30 20.80
C GLU A 278 7.53 7.81 20.55
N THR A 279 8.17 8.60 21.42
CA THR A 279 8.02 10.06 21.45
C THR A 279 9.09 10.79 20.65
N GLN A 280 10.18 10.11 20.29
CA GLN A 280 11.38 10.68 19.67
C GLN A 280 12.03 11.80 20.54
N TYR A 281 11.70 11.86 21.83
CA TYR A 281 12.33 12.82 22.75
C TYR A 281 13.76 12.39 23.07
N PHE A 282 14.69 13.32 22.91
CA PHE A 282 16.06 13.18 23.36
C PHE A 282 16.16 13.47 24.85
N TRP A 283 16.95 12.68 25.58
CA TRP A 283 17.12 12.80 27.03
C TRP A 283 18.58 12.71 27.43
N ASP A 284 18.94 13.62 28.33
CA ASP A 284 20.24 13.83 28.89
C ASP A 284 20.27 13.41 30.38
N ASN A 285 20.45 12.10 30.64
CA ASN A 285 20.47 11.46 31.98
C ASN A 285 21.18 12.13 33.23
N ASP A 286 22.43 12.60 33.18
CA ASP A 286 23.21 13.38 34.18
C ASP A 286 22.64 14.78 34.49
N GLY A 287 21.95 15.39 33.53
CA GLY A 287 21.38 16.73 33.56
C GLY A 287 19.86 16.69 33.77
N ASP A 288 19.31 15.46 33.76
CA ASP A 288 17.92 15.12 34.02
C ASP A 288 16.91 15.96 33.21
N ASN A 289 17.24 16.19 31.92
CA ASN A 289 16.42 16.97 30.97
C ASN A 289 16.53 16.45 29.53
#